data_AF-A0A920J9L3-F1
#
_entry.id   AF-A0A920J9L3-F1
#
_cell.length_a   1.000
_cell.length_b   1.000
_cell.length_c   1.000
_cell.angle_alpha   90.00
_cell.angle_beta   90.00
_cell.angle_gamma   90.00
#
_symmetry.space_group_name_H-M   'P 1'
#
loop_
_entity.id
_entity.type
_entity.pdbx_description
1 polymer ?
#
loop_
_entity_poly.entity_id
_entity_poly.type
_entity_poly.pdbx_seq_one_letter_code
_entity_poly.pdbx_strand_id
1 'polypeptide(L)'
;MGEMFENMAAFRRFYGDNIPEFLLTHPISSTRVSDAFNAADQLGDIGGIRNSVNYRLIKGRLEADYEELPINAIRIFENKVNTNRNIENIYGFSRALSLNGRFEESLIQINELLDMYPKNLILNTTKVEILRESKKYEEALILVNEQLEISPKNYPLTIEKARVLRGLEKTIAAEEILRDTLLRRNSIRAYGFYFRKFKKIISM
;
A
#
# COMPACT_ATOMS: atom_id res chain seq x y z
N MET A 1 9.42 -10.87 -18.52
CA MET A 1 8.70 -12.10 -18.11
C MET A 1 9.66 -13.26 -17.86
N GLY A 2 10.71 -13.45 -18.68
CA GLY A 2 11.75 -14.47 -18.46
C GLY A 2 12.35 -14.46 -17.04
N GLU A 3 12.84 -13.31 -16.57
CA GLU A 3 13.39 -13.16 -15.21
C GLU A 3 12.41 -13.55 -14.09
N MET A 4 11.11 -13.26 -14.25
CA MET A 4 10.10 -13.67 -13.26
C MET A 4 9.98 -15.21 -13.19
N PHE A 5 9.95 -15.87 -14.35
CA PHE A 5 9.86 -17.33 -14.41
C PHE A 5 11.13 -18.01 -13.92
N GLU A 6 12.28 -17.43 -14.18
CA GLU A 6 13.55 -17.88 -13.61
C GLU A 6 13.54 -17.79 -12.09
N ASN A 7 13.13 -16.64 -11.53
CA ASN A 7 13.00 -16.46 -10.08
C ASN A 7 12.01 -17.47 -9.46
N MET A 8 10.88 -17.74 -10.11
CA MET A 8 9.92 -18.76 -9.69
C MET A 8 10.49 -20.18 -9.76
N ALA A 9 11.23 -20.51 -10.83
CA ALA A 9 11.86 -21.81 -10.99
C ALA A 9 12.96 -22.03 -9.94
N ALA A 10 13.74 -20.99 -9.63
CA ALA A 10 14.70 -20.99 -8.54
C ALA A 10 13.99 -21.21 -7.19
N PHE A 11 12.91 -20.49 -6.92
CA PHE A 11 12.12 -20.66 -5.69
C PHE A 11 11.62 -22.09 -5.52
N ARG A 12 11.10 -22.72 -6.60
CA ARG A 12 10.71 -24.14 -6.57
C ARG A 12 11.86 -25.07 -6.21
N ARG A 13 13.09 -24.78 -6.66
CA ARG A 13 14.27 -25.61 -6.35
C ARG A 13 14.72 -25.47 -4.89
N PHE A 14 14.69 -24.25 -4.34
CA PHE A 14 15.21 -23.97 -3.00
C PHE A 14 14.22 -24.32 -1.88
N TYR A 15 12.91 -24.25 -2.12
CA TYR A 15 11.89 -24.40 -1.09
C TYR A 15 11.35 -25.83 -0.93
N GLY A 16 11.82 -26.78 -1.74
CA GLY A 16 11.46 -28.20 -1.63
C GLY A 16 9.95 -28.42 -1.63
N ASP A 17 9.40 -28.81 -0.48
CA ASP A 17 7.97 -29.08 -0.28
C ASP A 17 7.10 -27.82 -0.11
N ASN A 18 7.69 -26.66 0.23
CA ASN A 18 6.99 -25.38 0.39
C ASN A 18 6.87 -24.63 -0.95
N ILE A 19 6.32 -25.29 -1.96
CA ILE A 19 6.14 -24.72 -3.30
C ILE A 19 5.01 -23.68 -3.24
N PRO A 20 5.20 -22.45 -3.78
CA PRO A 20 4.11 -21.49 -3.92
C PRO A 20 2.92 -22.09 -4.65
N GLU A 21 1.70 -21.92 -4.11
CA GLU A 21 0.47 -22.52 -4.67
C GLU A 21 0.25 -22.17 -6.15
N PHE A 22 0.69 -20.97 -6.57
CA PHE A 22 0.65 -20.57 -7.97
C PHE A 22 1.38 -21.57 -8.89
N LEU A 23 2.51 -22.14 -8.45
CA LEU A 23 3.28 -23.12 -9.22
C LEU A 23 2.67 -24.53 -9.22
N LEU A 24 1.73 -24.81 -8.30
CA LEU A 24 0.96 -26.06 -8.31
C LEU A 24 -0.07 -26.08 -9.44
N THR A 25 -0.69 -24.94 -9.70
CA THR A 25 -1.69 -24.79 -10.79
C THR A 25 -1.05 -24.39 -12.12
N HIS A 26 0.07 -23.67 -12.07
CA HIS A 26 0.80 -23.19 -13.24
C HIS A 26 2.27 -23.63 -13.16
N PRO A 27 2.57 -24.91 -13.47
CA PRO A 27 3.93 -25.42 -13.35
C PRO A 27 4.87 -24.67 -14.31
N ILE A 28 6.02 -24.26 -13.78
CA ILE A 28 7.11 -23.66 -14.56
C ILE A 28 8.19 -24.71 -14.84
N SER A 29 8.51 -24.91 -16.13
CA SER A 29 9.56 -25.82 -16.62
C SER A 29 10.71 -25.02 -17.22
N SER A 30 11.88 -25.66 -17.37
CA SER A 30 13.02 -25.05 -18.06
C SER A 30 12.67 -24.61 -19.48
N THR A 31 11.90 -25.40 -20.21
CA THR A 31 11.41 -25.06 -21.55
C THR A 31 10.59 -23.76 -21.53
N ARG A 32 9.65 -23.61 -20.58
CA ARG A 32 8.86 -22.37 -20.45
C ARG A 32 9.71 -21.15 -20.12
N VAL A 33 10.79 -21.32 -19.34
CA VAL A 33 11.73 -20.25 -19.04
C VAL A 33 12.47 -19.85 -20.31
N SER A 34 13.05 -20.80 -21.04
CA SER A 34 13.75 -20.56 -22.31
C SER A 34 12.84 -19.91 -23.36
N ASP A 35 11.62 -20.42 -23.53
CA ASP A 35 10.64 -19.84 -24.46
C ASP A 35 10.28 -18.40 -24.09
N ALA A 36 10.14 -18.09 -22.80
CA ALA A 36 9.85 -16.74 -22.32
C ALA A 36 11.00 -15.76 -22.53
N PHE A 37 12.26 -16.21 -22.42
CA PHE A 37 13.44 -15.41 -22.78
C PHE A 37 13.53 -15.20 -24.28
N ASN A 38 13.40 -16.26 -25.08
CA ASN A 38 13.38 -16.18 -26.55
C ASN A 38 12.31 -15.20 -27.05
N ALA A 39 11.10 -15.24 -26.46
CA ALA A 39 10.03 -14.31 -26.79
C ALA A 39 10.33 -12.87 -26.36
N ALA A 40 11.00 -12.67 -25.21
CA ALA A 40 11.41 -11.35 -24.75
C ALA A 40 12.49 -10.74 -25.66
N ASP A 41 13.47 -11.54 -26.07
CA ASP A 41 14.55 -11.10 -26.96
C ASP A 41 14.02 -10.70 -28.34
N GLN A 42 13.01 -11.42 -28.86
CA GLN A 42 12.34 -11.08 -30.12
C GLN A 42 11.63 -9.72 -30.09
N LEU A 43 11.14 -9.28 -28.94
CA LEU A 43 10.49 -7.98 -28.78
C LEU A 43 11.50 -6.82 -28.67
N GLY A 44 12.78 -7.12 -28.39
CA GLY A 44 13.81 -6.12 -28.16
C GLY A 44 13.61 -5.31 -26.87
N ASP A 45 14.39 -4.24 -26.69
CA ASP A 45 14.22 -3.33 -25.55
C ASP A 45 13.01 -2.42 -25.78
N ILE A 46 11.84 -2.95 -25.43
CA ILE A 46 10.59 -2.19 -25.34
C ILE A 46 10.76 -1.21 -24.16
N GLY A 47 11.21 0.01 -24.47
CA GLY A 47 11.37 1.07 -23.48
C GLY A 47 10.15 1.20 -22.58
N GLY A 48 10.38 1.34 -21.27
CA GLY A 48 9.33 1.40 -20.27
C GLY A 48 9.88 1.79 -18.89
N ILE A 49 9.00 2.30 -18.02
CA ILE A 49 9.38 2.66 -16.65
C ILE A 49 9.55 1.38 -15.84
N ARG A 50 10.79 0.89 -15.75
CA ARG A 50 11.15 -0.20 -14.83
C ARG A 50 11.00 0.32 -13.39
N ASN A 51 10.26 -0.40 -12.56
CA ASN A 51 10.04 -0.10 -11.15
C ASN A 51 9.55 1.34 -10.90
N SER A 52 8.30 1.63 -11.31
CA SER A 52 7.66 2.93 -11.05
C SER A 52 7.76 3.31 -9.56
N VAL A 53 7.74 4.62 -9.28
CA VAL A 53 7.76 5.16 -7.92
C VAL A 53 6.71 4.46 -7.05
N ASN A 54 5.47 4.36 -7.54
CA ASN A 54 4.38 3.72 -6.82
C ASN A 54 4.63 2.23 -6.57
N TYR A 55 5.18 1.50 -7.55
CA TYR A 55 5.56 0.10 -7.35
C TYR A 55 6.56 -0.05 -6.20
N ARG A 56 7.59 0.80 -6.17
CA ARG A 56 8.62 0.76 -5.11
C ARG A 56 8.06 1.13 -3.74
N LEU A 57 7.16 2.10 -3.67
CA LEU A 57 6.45 2.44 -2.43
C LEU A 57 5.63 1.25 -1.93
N ILE A 58 4.81 0.63 -2.79
CA ILE A 58 4.01 -0.53 -2.39
C ILE A 58 4.89 -1.70 -1.99
N LYS A 59 6.00 -1.95 -2.69
CA LYS A 59 6.98 -2.97 -2.31
C LYS A 59 7.51 -2.75 -0.89
N GLY A 60 7.99 -1.53 -0.59
CA GLY A 60 8.44 -1.17 0.76
C GLY A 60 7.33 -1.28 1.82
N ARG A 61 6.07 -0.94 1.47
CA ARG A 61 4.91 -1.11 2.34
C ARG A 61 4.71 -2.57 2.75
N LEU A 62 4.67 -3.44 1.74
CA LEU A 62 4.38 -4.86 1.92
C LEU A 62 5.49 -5.53 2.69
N GLU A 63 6.75 -5.21 2.38
CA GLU A 63 7.88 -5.71 3.17
C GLU A 63 7.73 -5.33 4.64
N ALA A 64 7.37 -4.08 4.98
CA ALA A 64 7.17 -3.67 6.37
C ALA A 64 5.92 -4.26 7.04
N ASP A 65 4.80 -4.37 6.32
CA ASP A 65 3.53 -4.86 6.85
C ASP A 65 3.55 -6.38 7.12
N TYR A 66 4.36 -7.14 6.38
CA TYR A 66 4.44 -8.60 6.47
C TYR A 66 5.68 -9.12 7.21
N GLU A 67 6.43 -8.26 7.89
CA GLU A 67 7.42 -8.73 8.88
C GLU A 67 6.71 -9.44 10.04
N GLU A 68 7.21 -10.61 10.45
CA GLU A 68 6.57 -11.45 11.48
C GLU A 68 6.35 -10.72 12.80
N LEU A 69 7.31 -9.87 13.17
CA LEU A 69 7.27 -9.06 14.39
C LEU A 69 7.45 -7.59 14.02
N PRO A 70 6.46 -6.72 14.30
CA PRO A 70 6.56 -5.29 14.00
C PRO A 70 7.81 -4.64 14.58
N ILE A 71 8.26 -5.05 15.77
CA ILE A 71 9.45 -4.47 16.40
C ILE A 71 10.74 -4.76 15.62
N ASN A 72 10.83 -5.91 14.94
CA ASN A 72 11.98 -6.25 14.11
C ASN A 72 12.02 -5.42 12.83
N ALA A 73 10.85 -5.01 12.33
CA ALA A 73 10.74 -4.21 11.11
C ALA A 73 11.54 -2.90 11.22
N ILE A 74 11.51 -2.22 12.39
CA ILE A 74 12.29 -0.99 12.59
C ILE A 74 13.78 -1.26 12.38
N ARG A 75 14.35 -2.26 13.06
CA ARG A 75 15.78 -2.58 12.98
C ARG A 75 16.20 -3.00 11.56
N ILE A 76 15.37 -3.79 10.90
CA ILE A 76 15.63 -4.24 9.51
C ILE A 76 15.65 -3.04 8.57
N PHE A 77 14.62 -2.19 8.63
CA PHE A 77 14.51 -1.04 7.75
C PHE A 77 15.53 0.05 8.07
N GLU A 78 15.89 0.25 9.33
CA GLU A 78 17.00 1.12 9.73
C GLU A 78 18.31 0.68 9.06
N ASN A 79 18.63 -0.63 9.12
CA ASN A 79 19.81 -1.17 8.44
C ASN A 79 19.69 -1.01 6.91
N LYS A 80 18.54 -1.33 6.31
CA LYS A 80 18.30 -1.17 4.86
C LYS A 80 18.53 0.28 4.42
N VAL A 81 18.03 1.25 5.18
CA VAL A 81 18.20 2.68 4.91
C VAL A 81 19.66 3.11 5.06
N ASN A 82 20.39 2.61 6.06
CA ASN A 82 21.81 2.90 6.26
C ASN A 82 22.70 2.30 5.17
N THR A 83 22.37 1.09 4.69
CA THR A 83 23.13 0.39 3.66
C THR A 83 22.82 0.91 2.26
N ASN A 84 21.54 1.11 1.96
CA ASN A 84 21.07 1.59 0.66
C ASN A 84 19.86 2.50 0.85
N ARG A 85 20.13 3.81 0.96
CA ARG A 85 19.09 4.81 1.11
C ARG A 85 18.35 5.01 -0.22
N ASN A 86 17.13 4.47 -0.30
CA ASN A 86 16.29 4.57 -1.48
C ASN A 86 14.81 4.71 -1.09
N ILE A 87 13.94 5.04 -2.06
CA ILE A 87 12.53 5.33 -1.78
C ILE A 87 11.76 4.15 -1.13
N GLU A 88 12.08 2.91 -1.51
CA GLU A 88 11.39 1.72 -0.98
C GLU A 88 11.75 1.52 0.49
N ASN A 89 13.04 1.69 0.81
CA ASN A 89 13.57 1.51 2.15
C ASN A 89 13.11 2.63 3.08
N ILE A 90 13.14 3.89 2.63
CA ILE A 90 12.65 5.02 3.44
C ILE A 90 11.14 4.89 3.70
N TYR A 91 10.36 4.51 2.68
CA TYR A 91 8.92 4.35 2.84
C TYR A 91 8.57 3.17 3.75
N GLY A 92 9.22 2.02 3.56
CA GLY A 92 9.08 0.88 4.46
C GLY A 92 9.53 1.19 5.89
N PHE A 93 10.57 2.01 6.07
CA PHE A 93 11.00 2.48 7.38
C PHE A 93 9.96 3.38 8.05
N SER A 94 9.42 4.35 7.32
CA SER A 94 8.29 5.18 7.78
C SER A 94 7.11 4.30 8.22
N ARG A 95 6.77 3.28 7.43
CA ARG A 95 5.69 2.34 7.74
C ARG A 95 5.98 1.53 9.01
N ALA A 96 7.18 0.97 9.13
CA ALA A 96 7.59 0.22 10.32
C ALA A 96 7.54 1.08 11.59
N LEU A 97 7.98 2.34 11.51
CA LEU A 97 7.89 3.29 12.63
C LEU A 97 6.44 3.55 13.05
N SER A 98 5.53 3.75 12.08
CA SER A 98 4.10 3.97 12.36
C SER A 98 3.44 2.76 13.03
N LEU A 99 3.71 1.55 12.53
CA LEU A 99 3.16 0.30 13.09
C LEU A 99 3.57 0.07 14.56
N ASN A 100 4.69 0.65 14.98
CA ASN A 100 5.21 0.55 16.35
C ASN A 100 4.96 1.82 17.18
N GLY A 101 4.09 2.72 16.74
CA GLY A 101 3.71 3.92 17.48
C GLY A 101 4.76 5.04 17.51
N ARG A 102 5.87 4.91 16.76
CA ARG A 102 6.91 5.96 16.63
C ARG A 102 6.50 6.98 15.57
N PHE A 103 5.38 7.66 15.81
CA PHE A 103 4.72 8.48 14.79
C PHE A 103 5.53 9.71 14.36
N GLU A 104 6.18 10.42 15.28
CA GLU A 104 6.98 11.61 14.91
C GLU A 104 8.15 11.24 13.99
N GLU A 105 8.82 10.13 14.27
CA GLU A 105 9.92 9.64 13.43
C GLU A 105 9.41 9.13 12.08
N SER A 106 8.24 8.49 12.08
CA SER A 106 7.54 8.11 10.85
C SER A 106 7.21 9.33 9.99
N LEU A 107 6.76 10.43 10.59
CA LEU A 107 6.49 11.70 9.93
C LEU A 107 7.75 12.34 9.35
N ILE A 108 8.91 12.23 10.01
CA ILE A 108 10.18 12.71 9.45
C ILE A 108 10.49 11.96 8.15
N GLN A 109 10.42 10.63 8.16
CA GLN A 109 10.71 9.82 6.97
C GLN A 109 9.70 10.07 5.83
N ILE A 110 8.40 10.22 6.14
CA ILE A 110 7.40 10.47 5.09
C ILE A 110 7.53 11.88 4.49
N ASN A 111 7.90 12.88 5.30
CA ASN A 111 8.11 14.25 4.82
C ASN A 111 9.31 14.34 3.87
N GLU A 112 10.42 13.64 4.16
CA GLU A 112 11.54 13.55 3.22
C GLU A 112 11.11 13.01 1.84
N LEU A 113 10.23 12.01 1.81
CA LEU A 113 9.70 11.50 0.54
C LEU A 113 8.74 12.49 -0.15
N LEU A 114 7.97 13.25 0.62
CA LEU A 114 7.06 14.27 0.11
C LEU A 114 7.81 15.50 -0.41
N ASP A 115 8.99 15.83 0.11
CA ASP A 115 9.83 16.90 -0.44
C ASP A 115 10.25 16.58 -1.88
N MET A 116 10.52 15.30 -2.17
CA MET A 116 10.84 14.83 -3.52
C MET A 116 9.61 14.60 -4.40
N TYR A 117 8.51 14.10 -3.82
CA TYR A 117 7.30 13.71 -4.55
C TYR A 117 6.03 14.32 -3.93
N PRO A 118 5.88 15.66 -3.93
CA PRO A 118 4.87 16.36 -3.14
C PRO A 118 3.43 16.03 -3.55
N LYS A 119 3.21 15.65 -4.81
CA LYS A 119 1.89 15.31 -5.36
C LYS A 119 1.60 13.80 -5.35
N ASN A 120 2.47 12.97 -4.76
CA ASN A 120 2.24 11.53 -4.73
C ASN A 120 1.12 11.19 -3.75
N LEU A 121 0.03 10.62 -4.27
CA LEU A 121 -1.16 10.31 -3.47
C LEU A 121 -0.93 9.19 -2.45
N ILE A 122 -0.02 8.24 -2.70
CA ILE A 122 0.31 7.17 -1.74
C ILE A 122 1.00 7.78 -0.52
N LEU A 123 1.97 8.67 -0.74
CA LEU A 123 2.70 9.35 0.34
C LEU A 123 1.78 10.25 1.15
N ASN A 124 0.96 11.07 0.49
CA ASN A 124 0.01 11.95 1.18
C ASN A 124 -1.05 11.17 1.97
N THR A 125 -1.60 10.09 1.39
CA THR A 125 -2.53 9.20 2.12
C THR A 125 -1.84 8.59 3.34
N THR A 126 -0.58 8.16 3.21
CA THR A 126 0.19 7.59 4.34
C THR A 126 0.43 8.62 5.43
N LYS A 127 0.74 9.89 5.07
CA LYS A 127 0.88 10.97 6.05
C LYS A 127 -0.43 11.22 6.81
N VAL A 128 -1.58 11.19 6.13
CA VAL A 128 -2.90 11.26 6.78
C VAL A 128 -3.11 10.07 7.73
N GLU A 129 -2.76 8.85 7.31
CA GLU A 129 -2.82 7.65 8.16
C GLU A 129 -2.00 7.85 9.46
N ILE A 130 -0.75 8.32 9.35
CA ILE A 130 0.15 8.55 10.49
C ILE A 130 -0.38 9.66 11.42
N LEU A 131 -0.86 10.78 10.86
CA LEU A 131 -1.45 11.87 11.66
C LEU A 131 -2.71 11.39 12.41
N ARG A 132 -3.55 10.60 11.75
CA ARG A 132 -4.73 10.00 12.37
C ARG A 132 -4.35 9.03 13.50
N GLU A 133 -3.35 8.18 13.30
CA GLU A 133 -2.89 7.20 14.30
C GLU A 133 -2.21 7.87 15.50
N SER A 134 -1.53 9.00 15.28
CA SER A 134 -0.99 9.87 16.34
C SER A 134 -2.05 10.77 17.00
N LYS A 135 -3.34 10.60 16.67
CA LYS A 135 -4.47 11.39 17.20
C LYS A 135 -4.43 12.89 16.84
N LYS A 136 -3.63 13.29 15.85
CA LYS A 136 -3.58 14.65 15.29
C LYS A 136 -4.67 14.82 14.23
N TYR A 137 -5.93 14.67 14.64
CA TYR A 137 -7.05 14.54 13.71
C TYR A 137 -7.34 15.82 12.92
N GLU A 138 -7.11 16.98 13.51
CA GLU A 138 -7.32 18.30 12.92
C GLU A 138 -6.32 18.52 11.77
N GLU A 139 -5.04 18.24 12.00
CA GLU A 139 -4.01 18.26 10.96
C GLU A 139 -4.30 17.24 9.85
N ALA A 140 -4.71 16.02 10.23
CA ALA A 140 -5.12 15.00 9.27
C ALA A 140 -6.32 15.45 8.41
N LEU A 141 -7.28 16.16 9.02
CA LEU A 141 -8.47 16.64 8.33
C LEU A 141 -8.14 17.77 7.34
N ILE A 142 -7.25 18.69 7.71
CA ILE A 142 -6.76 19.73 6.80
C ILE A 142 -6.10 19.07 5.59
N LEU A 143 -5.11 18.21 5.84
CA LEU A 143 -4.35 17.56 4.78
C LEU A 143 -5.25 16.72 3.86
N VAL A 144 -6.16 15.91 4.41
CA VAL A 144 -7.02 15.06 3.56
C VAL A 144 -8.00 15.89 2.71
N ASN A 145 -8.44 17.05 3.19
CA ASN A 145 -9.29 17.95 2.41
C ASN A 145 -8.51 18.57 1.25
N GLU A 146 -7.31 19.11 1.50
CA GLU A 146 -6.43 19.66 0.45
C GLU A 146 -6.15 18.61 -0.64
N GLN A 147 -5.86 17.37 -0.25
CA GLN A 147 -5.57 16.31 -1.21
C GLN A 147 -6.82 15.86 -2.00
N LEU A 148 -8.01 15.94 -1.40
CA LEU A 148 -9.27 15.65 -2.09
C LEU A 148 -9.73 16.79 -3.02
N GLU A 149 -9.26 18.03 -2.81
CA GLU A 149 -9.45 19.12 -3.79
C GLU A 149 -8.63 18.84 -5.06
N ILE A 150 -7.40 18.33 -4.91
CA ILE A 150 -6.51 17.98 -6.04
C ILE A 150 -6.97 16.71 -6.74
N SER A 151 -7.39 15.68 -5.98
CA SER A 151 -7.87 14.40 -6.50
C SER A 151 -9.29 14.11 -5.99
N PRO A 152 -10.31 14.77 -6.58
CA PRO A 152 -11.69 14.53 -6.22
C PRO A 152 -12.04 13.06 -6.38
N LYS A 153 -12.79 12.51 -5.42
CA LYS A 153 -13.27 11.11 -5.42
C LYS A 153 -12.15 10.06 -5.31
N ASN A 154 -10.94 10.43 -4.89
CA ASN A 154 -9.91 9.45 -4.57
C ASN A 154 -10.38 8.54 -3.42
N TYR A 155 -10.51 7.25 -3.70
CA TYR A 155 -11.10 6.30 -2.75
C TYR A 155 -10.29 6.16 -1.46
N PRO A 156 -8.96 5.89 -1.49
CA PRO A 156 -8.16 5.85 -0.26
C PRO A 156 -8.28 7.10 0.61
N LEU A 157 -8.15 8.30 0.03
CA LEU A 157 -8.27 9.56 0.78
C LEU A 157 -9.69 9.77 1.34
N THR A 158 -10.72 9.35 0.61
CA THR A 158 -12.11 9.46 1.09
C THR A 158 -12.36 8.55 2.29
N ILE A 159 -11.80 7.33 2.27
CA ILE A 159 -11.83 6.42 3.42
C ILE A 159 -11.07 7.00 4.60
N GLU A 160 -9.86 7.56 4.39
CA GLU A 160 -9.12 8.20 5.48
C GLU A 160 -9.86 9.42 6.04
N LYS A 161 -10.49 10.26 5.21
CA LYS A 161 -11.32 11.38 5.68
C LYS A 161 -12.45 10.90 6.59
N ALA A 162 -13.15 9.83 6.22
CA ALA A 162 -14.18 9.25 7.08
C ALA A 162 -13.61 8.74 8.41
N ARG A 163 -12.43 8.09 8.39
CA ARG A 163 -11.76 7.63 9.62
C ARG A 163 -11.31 8.80 10.51
N VAL A 164 -10.81 9.88 9.93
CA VAL A 164 -10.43 11.12 10.64
C VAL A 164 -11.66 11.78 11.26
N LEU A 165 -12.76 11.94 10.51
CA LEU A 165 -14.01 12.50 11.04
C LEU A 165 -14.58 11.68 12.20
N ARG A 166 -14.47 10.35 12.12
CA ARG A 166 -14.84 9.47 13.24
C ARG A 166 -13.96 9.72 14.47
N GLY A 167 -12.67 9.96 14.29
CA GLY A 167 -11.75 10.34 15.38
C GLY A 167 -12.10 11.69 16.03
N LEU A 168 -12.69 12.60 15.27
CA LEU A 168 -13.22 13.90 15.72
C LEU A 168 -14.66 13.82 16.28
N GLU A 169 -15.19 12.62 16.49
CA GLU A 169 -16.59 12.39 16.92
C GLU A 169 -17.66 12.94 15.95
N LYS A 170 -17.28 13.30 14.72
CA LYS A 170 -18.18 13.75 13.65
C LYS A 170 -18.76 12.54 12.88
N THR A 171 -19.38 11.62 13.61
CA THR A 171 -19.79 10.30 13.08
C THR A 171 -20.85 10.41 11.97
N ILE A 172 -21.78 11.36 12.04
CA ILE A 172 -22.80 11.58 11.00
C ILE A 172 -22.15 11.96 9.67
N ALA A 173 -21.23 12.93 9.69
CA ALA A 173 -20.50 13.35 8.49
C ALA A 173 -19.62 12.23 7.92
N ALA A 174 -19.01 11.41 8.78
CA ALA A 174 -18.26 10.24 8.34
C ALA A 174 -19.16 9.21 7.63
N GLU A 175 -20.36 8.97 8.17
CA GLU A 175 -21.33 8.04 7.59
C GLU A 175 -21.83 8.51 6.22
N GLU A 176 -22.17 9.79 6.08
CA GLU A 176 -22.63 10.36 4.81
C GLU A 176 -21.59 10.17 3.70
N ILE A 177 -20.31 10.45 3.99
CA ILE A 177 -19.20 10.26 3.05
C ILE A 177 -19.08 8.79 2.64
N LEU A 178 -19.16 7.86 3.59
CA LEU A 178 -19.07 6.44 3.29
C LEU A 178 -20.28 5.94 2.49
N ARG A 179 -21.49 6.43 2.78
CA ARG A 179 -22.70 6.12 2.02
C ARG A 179 -22.58 6.58 0.57
N ASP A 180 -22.18 7.83 0.34
CA ASP A 180 -21.96 8.36 -1.02
C ASP A 180 -20.90 7.53 -1.77
N THR A 181 -19.78 7.20 -1.11
CA THR A 181 -18.71 6.38 -1.68
C THR A 181 -19.21 4.98 -2.08
N LEU A 182 -20.00 4.35 -1.21
CA LEU A 182 -20.58 3.03 -1.47
C LEU A 182 -21.61 3.08 -2.59
N LEU A 183 -22.50 4.07 -2.63
CA LEU A 183 -23.50 4.21 -3.69
C LEU A 183 -22.85 4.37 -5.07
N ARG A 184 -21.77 5.15 -5.15
CA ARG A 184 -21.01 5.31 -6.40
C ARG A 184 -20.41 4.00 -6.87
N ARG A 185 -19.79 3.24 -5.96
CA ARG A 185 -19.11 1.97 -6.28
C ARG A 185 -20.08 0.80 -6.52
N ASN A 186 -21.18 0.73 -5.76
CA ASN A 186 -22.19 -0.33 -5.84
C ASN A 186 -23.32 -0.03 -6.83
N SER A 187 -23.29 1.10 -7.53
CA SER A 187 -24.16 1.34 -8.70
C SER A 187 -24.06 0.23 -9.77
N ILE A 188 -23.02 -0.63 -9.70
CA ILE A 188 -22.85 -1.79 -10.58
C ILE A 188 -23.42 -3.11 -10.00
N ARG A 189 -23.63 -3.27 -8.68
CA ARG A 189 -24.18 -4.52 -8.08
C ARG A 189 -24.79 -4.29 -6.69
N ALA A 190 -26.09 -4.58 -6.55
CA ALA A 190 -26.80 -4.93 -5.32
C ALA A 190 -27.20 -3.80 -4.33
N TYR A 191 -28.31 -3.13 -4.64
CA TYR A 191 -29.07 -2.29 -3.70
C TYR A 191 -29.77 -3.05 -2.55
N GLY A 192 -29.82 -4.40 -2.56
CA GLY A 192 -30.64 -5.17 -1.60
C GLY A 192 -29.94 -5.71 -0.35
N PHE A 193 -28.62 -5.94 -0.37
CA PHE A 193 -27.98 -6.80 0.65
C PHE A 193 -27.34 -6.04 1.83
N TYR A 194 -26.95 -4.78 1.64
CA TYR A 194 -26.09 -4.06 2.58
C TYR A 194 -26.83 -3.46 3.78
N PHE A 195 -28.13 -3.20 3.67
CA PHE A 195 -28.90 -2.64 4.79
C PHE A 195 -28.97 -3.59 6.01
N ARG A 196 -28.85 -4.91 5.79
CA ARG A 196 -28.91 -5.92 6.88
C ARG A 196 -27.61 -6.11 7.66
N LYS A 197 -26.44 -5.80 7.07
CA LYS A 197 -25.14 -5.91 7.77
C LYS A 197 -24.77 -4.66 8.56
N PHE A 198 -25.26 -3.49 8.18
CA PHE A 198 -24.93 -2.22 8.84
C PHE A 198 -25.44 -2.13 10.30
N LYS A 199 -26.58 -2.75 10.62
CA LYS A 199 -27.11 -2.78 11.99
C LYS A 199 -26.21 -3.52 12.99
N LYS A 200 -25.30 -4.38 12.52
CA LYS A 200 -24.42 -5.21 13.36
C LYS A 200 -23.04 -4.60 13.63
N ILE A 201 -22.67 -3.56 12.87
CA ILE A 201 -21.37 -2.86 13.01
C ILE A 201 -21.51 -1.62 13.92
N ILE A 202 -22.74 -1.12 14.10
CA ILE A 202 -23.02 0.05 14.97
C ILE A 202 -23.19 -0.37 16.45
N SER A 203 -23.22 -1.67 16.77
CA SER A 203 -23.45 -2.18 18.13
C SER A 203 -22.22 -2.74 18.85
N MET A 204 -21.00 -2.42 18.40
CA MET A 204 -19.71 -2.73 19.06
C MET A 204 -18.75 -1.57 18.89
#